data_AF-A0A7C2JG20-F1
#
_entry.id   AF-A0A7C2JG20-F1
#
_cell.length_a   1.000
_cell.length_b   1.000
_cell.length_c   1.000
_cell.angle_alpha   90.00
_cell.angle_beta   90.00
_cell.angle_gamma   90.00
#
_symmetry.space_group_name_H-M   'P 1'
#
loop_
_entity.id
_entity.type
_entity.pdbx_description
1 polymer ?
#
loop_
_entity_poly.entity_id
_entity_poly.type
_entity_poly.pdbx_seq_one_letter_code
_entity_poly.pdbx_strand_id
1 'polypeptide(L)'
;MSPELSQLIELQELDLEIQRVADRLLKIPVERDQIENEFKQYAAEFLALKSKHDSFLEVRKQLEADLATTQQHHDKYKQDLMRVRNEKEYTTALREIDATKKQIGVLETEILKCMEEV
;
A
#
# COMPACT_ATOMS: atom_id res chain seq x y z
N MET A 1 -61.07 -11.50 37.93
CA MET A 1 -60.66 -10.59 36.83
C MET A 1 -61.80 -10.57 35.84
N SER A 2 -62.33 -9.39 35.51
CA SER A 2 -63.38 -9.31 34.49
C SER A 2 -62.75 -9.56 33.11
N PRO A 3 -63.45 -10.25 32.20
CA PRO A 3 -62.91 -10.60 30.88
C PRO A 3 -62.49 -9.37 30.06
N GLU A 4 -63.14 -8.21 30.26
CA GLU A 4 -62.77 -6.95 29.61
C GLU A 4 -61.41 -6.43 30.07
N LEU A 5 -61.04 -6.66 31.33
CA LEU A 5 -59.76 -6.22 31.88
C LEU A 5 -58.60 -7.06 31.33
N SER A 6 -58.81 -8.37 31.14
CA SER A 6 -57.83 -9.26 30.50
C SER A 6 -57.58 -8.86 29.05
N GLN A 7 -58.63 -8.55 28.29
CA GLN A 7 -58.50 -8.05 26.91
C GLN A 7 -57.75 -6.72 26.83
N LEU A 8 -57.95 -5.83 27.81
CA LEU A 8 -57.22 -4.56 27.85
C LEU A 8 -55.72 -4.75 28.11
N ILE A 9 -55.36 -5.72 28.94
CA ILE A 9 -53.95 -6.05 29.23
C ILE A 9 -53.29 -6.64 27.98
N GLU A 10 -53.95 -7.60 27.31
CA GLU A 10 -53.44 -8.18 26.06
C GLU A 10 -53.24 -7.12 24.97
N LEU A 11 -54.18 -6.17 24.85
CA LEU A 11 -54.03 -5.04 23.92
C LEU A 11 -52.85 -4.14 24.28
N GLN A 12 -52.68 -3.83 25.57
CA GLN A 12 -51.56 -3.01 26.03
C GLN A 12 -50.21 -3.68 25.79
N GLU A 13 -50.11 -5.00 26.01
CA GLU A 13 -48.91 -5.77 25.71
C GLU A 13 -48.57 -5.73 24.21
N LEU A 14 -49.59 -5.88 23.36
CA LEU A 14 -49.43 -5.78 21.91
C LEU A 14 -48.97 -4.39 21.47
N ASP A 15 -49.54 -3.32 22.04
CA ASP A 15 -49.13 -1.94 21.75
C ASP A 15 -47.67 -1.68 22.13
N LEU A 16 -47.22 -2.21 23.28
CA LEU A 16 -45.82 -2.12 23.71
C LEU A 16 -44.89 -2.89 22.78
N GLU A 17 -45.29 -4.07 22.29
CA GLU A 17 -44.52 -4.80 21.27
C GLU A 17 -44.45 -4.04 19.94
N ILE A 18 -45.55 -3.45 19.48
CA ILE A 18 -45.59 -2.62 18.26
C ILE A 18 -44.62 -1.45 18.39
N GLN A 19 -44.63 -0.73 19.52
CA GLN A 19 -43.68 0.36 19.76
C GLN A 19 -42.24 -0.12 19.74
N ARG A 20 -41.95 -1.24 20.40
CA ARG A 20 -40.59 -1.82 20.44
C ARG A 20 -40.08 -2.20 19.05
N VAL A 21 -40.94 -2.78 18.21
CA VAL A 21 -40.60 -3.14 16.83
C VAL A 21 -40.43 -1.89 15.97
N ALA A 22 -41.29 -0.88 16.14
CA ALA A 22 -41.19 0.39 15.42
C ALA A 22 -39.89 1.13 15.75
N ASP A 23 -39.52 1.22 17.03
CA ASP A 23 -38.25 1.82 17.46
C ASP A 23 -37.05 1.10 16.87
N ARG A 24 -37.12 -0.24 16.79
CA ARG A 24 -36.04 -1.05 16.21
C ARG A 24 -35.96 -0.86 14.69
N LEU A 25 -37.09 -0.76 13.99
CA LEU A 25 -37.14 -0.44 12.57
C LEU A 25 -36.56 0.94 12.25
N LEU A 26 -36.66 1.90 13.16
CA LEU A 26 -36.03 3.21 13.01
C LEU A 26 -34.52 3.19 13.27
N LYS A 27 -34.04 2.34 14.18
CA LYS A 27 -32.61 2.25 14.54
C LYS A 27 -31.77 1.47 13.53
N ILE A 28 -32.31 0.38 12.98
CA ILE A 28 -31.57 -0.51 12.06
C ILE A 28 -30.97 0.24 10.85
N PRO A 29 -31.69 1.14 10.15
CA PRO A 29 -31.12 1.90 9.04
C PRO A 29 -29.97 2.80 9.48
N VAL A 30 -30.06 3.42 10.66
CA VAL A 30 -29.00 4.30 11.20
C VAL A 30 -27.74 3.49 11.51
N GLU A 31 -27.89 2.36 12.19
CA GLU A 31 -26.77 1.45 12.49
C GLU A 31 -26.15 0.90 11.19
N ARG A 32 -26.97 0.53 10.21
CA ARG A 32 -26.50 0.07 8.91
C ARG A 32 -25.71 1.17 8.19
N ASP A 33 -26.22 2.39 8.13
CA ASP A 33 -25.55 3.50 7.45
C ASP A 33 -24.22 3.85 8.13
N GLN A 34 -24.14 3.76 9.46
CA GLN A 34 -22.89 3.91 10.20
C GLN A 34 -21.87 2.85 9.81
N ILE A 35 -22.25 1.56 9.85
CA ILE A 35 -21.37 0.45 9.46
C ILE A 35 -20.93 0.59 7.99
N GLU A 36 -21.84 0.98 7.11
CA GLU A 36 -21.54 1.13 5.69
C GLU A 36 -20.56 2.29 5.43
N ASN A 37 -20.67 3.37 6.20
CA ASN A 37 -19.75 4.50 6.13
C ASN A 37 -18.36 4.15 6.69
N GLU A 38 -18.30 3.49 7.84
CA GLU A 38 -17.05 2.98 8.41
C GLU A 38 -16.36 2.02 7.44
N PHE A 39 -17.12 1.07 6.87
CA PHE A 39 -16.60 0.14 5.87
C PHE A 39 -16.04 0.87 4.64
N LYS A 40 -16.74 1.89 4.12
CA LYS A 40 -16.24 2.70 2.99
C LYS A 40 -14.95 3.44 3.33
N GLN A 41 -14.82 3.97 4.54
CA GLN A 41 -13.60 4.64 5.00
C GLN A 41 -12.43 3.65 5.07
N TYR A 42 -12.61 2.53 5.76
CA TYR A 42 -11.57 1.50 5.87
C TYR A 42 -11.19 0.90 4.51
N ALA A 43 -12.17 0.66 3.63
CA ALA A 43 -11.90 0.17 2.29
C ALA A 43 -11.10 1.19 1.47
N ALA A 44 -11.41 2.49 1.57
CA ALA A 44 -10.66 3.54 0.90
C ALA A 44 -9.23 3.65 1.43
N GLU A 45 -9.03 3.61 2.75
CA GLU A 45 -7.71 3.62 3.38
C GLU A 45 -6.88 2.41 2.97
N PHE A 46 -7.48 1.21 2.99
CA PHE A 46 -6.83 -0.02 2.57
C PHE A 46 -6.41 0.05 1.10
N LEU A 47 -7.29 0.50 0.20
CA LEU A 47 -6.98 0.63 -1.22
C LEU A 47 -5.87 1.66 -1.47
N ALA A 48 -5.89 2.78 -0.74
CA ALA A 48 -4.83 3.78 -0.82
C ALA A 48 -3.48 3.23 -0.36
N LEU A 49 -3.45 2.55 0.79
CA LEU A 49 -2.24 1.93 1.32
C LEU A 49 -1.71 0.83 0.39
N LYS A 50 -2.61 -0.01 -0.14
CA LYS A 50 -2.26 -1.04 -1.11
C LYS A 50 -1.68 -0.44 -2.38
N SER A 51 -2.32 0.58 -2.94
CA SER A 51 -1.79 1.27 -4.12
C SER A 51 -0.41 1.88 -3.88
N LYS A 52 -0.19 2.45 -2.68
CA LYS A 52 1.12 2.99 -2.29
C LYS A 52 2.16 1.86 -2.20
N HIS A 53 1.83 0.76 -1.56
CA HIS A 53 2.69 -0.42 -1.45
C HIS A 53 3.06 -0.99 -2.83
N ASP A 54 2.07 -1.19 -3.70
CA ASP A 54 2.28 -1.71 -5.06
C ASP A 54 3.20 -0.76 -5.87
N SER A 55 3.03 0.56 -5.71
CA SER A 55 3.92 1.54 -6.36
C SER A 55 5.36 1.48 -5.83
N PHE A 56 5.55 1.30 -4.51
CA PHE A 56 6.88 1.13 -3.93
C PHE A 56 7.56 -0.14 -4.42
N LEU A 57 6.83 -1.26 -4.53
CA LEU A 57 7.37 -2.50 -5.05
C LEU A 57 7.86 -2.35 -6.49
N GLU A 58 7.10 -1.65 -7.33
CA GLU A 58 7.49 -1.42 -8.72
C GLU A 58 8.72 -0.51 -8.82
N VAL A 59 8.77 0.58 -8.04
CA VAL A 59 9.94 1.47 -7.96
C VAL A 59 11.17 0.70 -7.49
N ARG A 60 11.05 -0.10 -6.44
CA ARG A 60 12.17 -0.92 -5.93
C ARG A 60 12.68 -1.88 -7.01
N LYS A 61 11.77 -2.58 -7.68
CA LYS A 61 12.12 -3.52 -8.75
C LYS A 61 12.85 -2.82 -9.91
N GLN A 62 12.42 -1.61 -10.27
CA GLN A 62 13.09 -0.82 -11.29
C GLN A 62 14.51 -0.43 -10.86
N LEU A 63 14.67 0.08 -9.62
CA LEU A 63 15.99 0.43 -9.07
C LEU A 63 16.94 -0.78 -9.01
N GLU A 64 16.43 -1.96 -8.60
CA GLU A 64 17.20 -3.21 -8.58
C GLU A 64 17.65 -3.64 -10.00
N ALA A 65 16.78 -3.47 -11.00
CA ALA A 65 17.13 -3.76 -12.40
C ALA A 65 18.19 -2.79 -12.94
N ASP A 66 18.07 -1.50 -12.61
CA ASP A 66 19.04 -0.47 -12.99
C ASP A 66 20.39 -0.69 -12.30
N LEU A 67 20.38 -1.11 -11.03
CA LEU A 67 21.57 -1.50 -10.28
C LEU A 67 22.29 -2.68 -10.95
N ALA A 68 21.55 -3.74 -11.28
CA ALA A 68 22.11 -4.93 -11.94
C ALA A 68 22.73 -4.57 -13.30
N THR A 69 22.05 -3.72 -14.08
CA THR A 69 22.55 -3.25 -15.39
C THR A 69 23.82 -2.40 -15.22
N THR A 70 23.84 -1.49 -14.24
CA THR A 70 25.01 -0.64 -13.95
C THR A 70 26.21 -1.47 -13.48
N GLN A 71 25.97 -2.50 -12.67
CA GLN A 71 27.02 -3.45 -12.25
C GLN A 71 27.61 -4.22 -13.45
N GLN A 72 26.77 -4.68 -14.39
CA GLN A 72 27.25 -5.31 -15.62
C GLN A 72 28.12 -4.37 -16.46
N HIS A 73 27.71 -3.10 -16.60
CA HIS A 73 28.51 -2.08 -17.29
C HIS A 73 29.86 -1.83 -16.59
N HIS A 74 29.84 -1.70 -15.26
CA HIS A 74 31.05 -1.51 -14.47
C HIS A 74 32.04 -2.67 -14.64
N ASP A 75 31.56 -3.92 -14.62
CA ASP A 75 32.40 -5.09 -14.83
C ASP A 75 32.94 -5.17 -16.26
N LYS A 76 32.14 -4.78 -17.25
CA LYS A 76 32.60 -4.65 -18.63
C LYS A 76 33.72 -3.61 -18.75
N TYR A 77 33.56 -2.42 -18.16
CA TYR A 77 34.60 -1.39 -18.19
C TYR A 77 35.88 -1.82 -17.48
N LYS A 78 35.79 -2.59 -16.39
CA LYS A 78 36.94 -3.22 -15.75
C LYS A 78 37.67 -4.20 -16.67
N GLN A 79 36.92 -5.03 -17.40
CA GLN A 79 37.51 -5.95 -18.37
C GLN A 79 38.16 -5.20 -19.54
N ASP A 80 37.53 -4.13 -20.03
CA ASP A 80 38.07 -3.28 -21.08
C ASP A 80 39.37 -2.62 -20.62
N LEU A 81 39.43 -2.07 -19.40
CA LEU A 81 40.64 -1.50 -18.80
C LEU A 81 41.82 -2.48 -18.82
N MET A 82 41.59 -3.77 -18.56
CA MET A 82 42.63 -4.81 -18.59
C MET A 82 43.14 -5.13 -20.01
N ARG A 83 42.36 -4.83 -21.05
CA ARG A 83 42.66 -5.15 -22.45
C ARG A 83 43.22 -3.97 -23.24
N VAL A 84 43.07 -2.76 -22.72
CA VAL A 84 43.47 -1.53 -23.37
C VAL A 84 45.00 -1.46 -23.53
N ARG A 85 45.43 -1.01 -24.71
CA ARG A 85 46.85 -0.82 -25.07
C ARG A 85 47.24 0.64 -25.25
N ASN A 86 46.28 1.57 -25.19
CA ASN A 86 46.46 3.00 -25.43
C ASN A 86 46.11 3.82 -24.18
N GLU A 87 46.94 4.80 -23.84
CA GLU A 87 46.77 5.69 -22.69
C GLU A 87 45.43 6.45 -22.71
N LYS A 88 44.97 6.85 -23.90
CA LYS A 88 43.69 7.55 -24.05
C LYS A 88 42.49 6.66 -23.72
N GLU A 89 42.51 5.41 -24.16
CA GLU A 89 41.45 4.44 -23.86
C GLU A 89 41.49 4.03 -22.39
N TYR A 90 42.68 4.00 -21.78
CA TYR A 90 42.87 3.62 -20.38
C TYR A 90 42.25 4.68 -19.46
N THR A 91 42.55 5.95 -19.74
CA THR A 91 41.98 7.08 -19.00
C THR A 91 40.47 7.20 -19.15
N THR A 92 39.93 6.88 -20.34
CA THR A 92 38.48 6.80 -20.54
C THR A 92 37.86 5.65 -19.73
N ALA A 93 38.38 4.43 -19.85
CA ALA A 93 37.86 3.27 -19.12
C ALA A 93 37.90 3.50 -17.59
N LEU A 94 38.97 4.13 -17.07
CA LEU A 94 39.07 4.48 -15.66
C LEU A 94 37.97 5.46 -15.22
N ARG A 95 37.68 6.49 -16.04
CA ARG A 95 36.60 7.45 -15.77
C ARG A 95 35.23 6.78 -15.76
N GLU A 96 34.97 5.88 -16.71
CA GLU A 96 33.70 5.15 -16.79
C GLU A 96 33.51 4.20 -15.59
N ILE A 97 34.58 3.56 -15.11
CA ILE A 97 34.58 2.75 -13.87
C ILE A 97 34.23 3.62 -12.67
N ASP A 98 34.86 4.79 -12.52
CA ASP A 98 34.58 5.70 -11.40
C ASP A 98 33.15 6.24 -11.45
N ALA A 99 32.64 6.55 -12.65
CA ALA A 99 31.27 7.01 -12.87
C ALA A 99 30.24 5.92 -12.50
N THR A 100 30.40 4.71 -13.03
CA THR A 100 29.51 3.58 -12.73
C THR A 100 29.58 3.16 -11.27
N LYS A 101 30.75 3.20 -10.64
CA LYS A 101 30.90 2.94 -9.20
C LYS A 101 30.14 3.95 -8.34
N LYS A 102 30.17 5.23 -8.69
CA LYS A 102 29.36 6.26 -8.01
C LYS A 102 27.86 6.02 -8.21
N GLN A 103 27.46 5.69 -9.43
CA GLN A 103 26.06 5.43 -9.75
C GLN A 103 25.52 4.20 -9.00
N ILE A 104 26.30 3.13 -8.88
CA ILE A 104 25.97 1.96 -8.04
C ILE A 104 25.68 2.40 -6.60
N GLY A 105 26.57 3.18 -5.99
CA GLY A 105 26.36 3.64 -4.60
C GLY A 105 25.13 4.54 -4.42
N VAL A 106 24.78 5.35 -5.42
CA VAL A 106 23.54 6.14 -5.42
C VAL A 106 22.32 5.21 -5.47
N LEU A 107 22.30 4.26 -6.42
CA LEU A 107 21.20 3.30 -6.57
C LEU A 107 21.02 2.43 -5.31
N GLU A 108 22.10 1.95 -4.71
CA GLU A 108 22.06 1.22 -3.44
C GLU A 108 21.46 2.06 -2.31
N THR A 109 21.81 3.34 -2.24
CA THR A 109 21.24 4.28 -1.25
C THR A 109 19.75 4.53 -1.51
N GLU A 110 19.34 4.66 -2.77
CA GLU A 110 17.94 4.85 -3.15
C GLU A 110 17.10 3.60 -2.85
N ILE A 111 17.63 2.41 -3.11
CA ILE A 111 16.98 1.14 -2.74
C ILE A 111 16.81 1.05 -1.22
N LEU A 112 17.85 1.37 -0.43
CA LEU A 112 17.77 1.37 1.03
C LEU A 112 16.70 2.34 1.54
N LYS A 113 16.66 3.56 1.03
CA LYS A 113 15.59 4.53 1.37
C LYS A 113 14.21 3.98 1.01
N CYS A 114 14.08 3.38 -0.17
CA CYS A 114 12.83 2.77 -0.61
C CYS A 114 12.40 1.59 0.29
N MET A 115 13.35 0.90 0.93
CA MET A 115 13.07 -0.17 1.90
C MET A 115 12.69 0.36 3.29
N GLU A 116 13.20 1.53 3.69
CA GLU A 116 12.87 2.18 4.96
C GLU A 116 11.50 2.88 4.94
N GLU A 117 11.01 3.29 3.76
CA GLU A 117 9.71 3.96 3.58
C GLU A 117 8.50 3.00 3.47
N VAL A 118 8.74 1.69 3.36
CA VAL A 118 7.72 0.62 3.30
C VAL A 118 7.32 0.17 4.70
#